data_AF-A0A7C0UR25-F1
#
_entry.id   AF-A0A7C0UR25-F1
#
_cell.length_a   1.000
_cell.length_b   1.000
_cell.length_c   1.000
_cell.angle_alpha   90.00
_cell.angle_beta   90.00
_cell.angle_gamma   90.00
#
_symmetry.space_group_name_H-M   'P 1'
#
loop_
_entity.id
_entity.type
_entity.pdbx_description
1 polymer ?
#
loop_
_entity_poly.entity_id
_entity_poly.type
_entity_poly.pdbx_seq_one_letter_code
_entity_poly.pdbx_strand_id
1 'polypeptide(L)'
;MNKILSEIISLGARLSKPGEFTERAYLSGKLDLIKAEAINKIVFSESEFELYSAVNTLEGEISERIKKWIEELTGIHSQIEGSISFPNDVEEPDRREVEKKIKKILKEIEELIEEYEREKGFIEGVNLVIFGKANVGKSSLFNILLKEERVLVSRMPGTTRDIVSEKIF
;
A
#
# COMPACT_ATOMS: atom_id res chain seq x y z
N MET A 1 -11.41 23.24 20.58
CA MET A 1 -11.44 21.79 20.25
C MET A 1 -11.74 20.92 21.47
N ASN A 2 -10.95 21.00 22.55
CA ASN A 2 -11.13 20.13 23.74
C ASN A 2 -12.49 20.25 24.44
N LYS A 3 -13.09 21.46 24.53
CA LYS A 3 -14.44 21.64 25.11
C LYS A 3 -15.56 20.95 24.32
N ILE A 4 -15.42 20.90 22.99
CA ILE A 4 -16.43 20.25 22.14
C ILE A 4 -16.32 18.74 22.29
N LEU A 5 -15.09 18.21 22.28
CA LEU A 5 -14.85 16.77 22.47
C LEU A 5 -15.34 16.29 23.85
N SER A 6 -15.10 17.07 24.91
CA SER A 6 -15.57 16.72 26.25
C SER A 6 -17.10 16.69 26.36
N GLU A 7 -17.78 17.64 25.71
CA GLU A 7 -19.25 17.69 25.70
C GLU A 7 -19.85 16.52 24.91
N ILE A 8 -19.24 16.14 23.78
CA ILE A 8 -19.71 14.99 22.99
C ILE A 8 -19.54 13.68 23.78
N ILE A 9 -18.45 13.54 24.55
CA ILE A 9 -18.22 12.38 25.40
C ILE A 9 -19.20 12.36 26.59
N SER A 10 -19.49 13.50 27.21
CA SER A 10 -20.47 13.57 28.32
C SER A 10 -21.88 13.21 27.86
N LEU A 11 -22.22 13.46 26.59
CA LEU A 11 -23.47 13.04 25.94
C LEU A 11 -23.50 11.56 25.53
N GLY A 12 -22.46 10.76 25.85
CA GLY A 12 -22.45 9.31 25.69
C GLY A 12 -21.60 8.78 24.52
N ALA A 13 -20.90 9.65 23.78
CA ALA A 13 -19.95 9.19 22.78
C ALA A 13 -18.68 8.60 23.42
N ARG A 14 -18.07 7.63 22.75
CA ARG A 14 -16.74 7.10 23.09
C ARG A 14 -15.69 7.69 22.16
N LEU A 15 -14.48 7.94 22.67
CA LEU A 15 -13.31 8.20 21.83
C LEU A 15 -13.07 7.06 20.84
N SER A 16 -12.92 7.38 19.57
CA SER A 16 -12.60 6.39 18.54
C SER A 16 -11.22 5.78 18.77
N LYS A 17 -11.08 4.49 18.46
CA LYS A 17 -9.78 3.83 18.30
C LYS A 17 -9.09 4.34 17.02
N PRO A 18 -7.75 4.17 16.89
CA PRO A 18 -7.06 4.43 15.64
C PRO A 18 -7.72 3.67 14.47
N GLY A 19 -8.03 4.38 13.39
CA GLY A 19 -8.65 3.79 12.18
C GLY A 19 -10.13 3.42 12.28
N GLU A 20 -10.78 3.60 13.45
CA GLU A 20 -12.14 3.05 13.70
C GLU A 20 -13.21 3.57 12.72
N PHE A 21 -13.07 4.80 12.21
CA PHE A 21 -14.00 5.34 11.22
C PHE A 21 -13.86 4.67 9.85
N THR A 22 -12.63 4.44 9.40
CA THR A 22 -12.34 3.74 8.14
C THR A 22 -12.72 2.27 8.25
N GLU A 23 -12.44 1.63 9.39
CA GLU A 23 -12.86 0.26 9.71
C GLU A 23 -14.38 0.11 9.64
N ARG A 24 -15.14 1.01 10.27
CA ARG A 24 -16.61 0.99 10.20
C ARG A 24 -17.11 1.13 8.78
N ALA A 25 -16.49 1.98 7.97
CA ALA A 25 -16.86 2.14 6.56
C ALA A 25 -16.57 0.85 5.76
N TYR A 26 -15.45 0.16 6.01
CA TYR A 26 -15.14 -1.14 5.44
C TYR A 26 -16.18 -2.20 5.83
N LEU A 27 -16.44 -2.35 7.13
CA LEU A 27 -17.38 -3.36 7.66
C LEU A 27 -18.83 -3.11 7.20
N SER A 28 -19.19 -1.85 6.92
CA SER A 28 -20.50 -1.50 6.35
C SER A 28 -20.61 -1.75 4.84
N GLY A 29 -19.52 -2.17 4.18
CA GLY A 29 -19.46 -2.36 2.73
C GLY A 29 -19.40 -1.05 1.93
N LYS A 30 -19.23 0.10 2.58
CA LYS A 30 -19.10 1.39 1.89
C LYS A 30 -17.77 1.51 1.13
N LEU A 31 -16.75 0.79 1.58
CA LEU A 31 -15.44 0.72 0.96
C LEU A 31 -14.87 -0.70 1.08
N ASP A 32 -14.00 -1.08 0.14
CA ASP A 32 -13.23 -2.31 0.21
C ASP A 32 -11.92 -2.11 1.01
N LEU A 33 -11.21 -3.19 1.29
CA LEU A 33 -9.99 -3.16 2.11
C LEU A 33 -8.87 -2.34 1.46
N ILE A 34 -8.75 -2.39 0.12
CA ILE A 34 -7.70 -1.70 -0.63
C ILE A 34 -7.91 -0.18 -0.53
N LYS A 35 -9.16 0.27 -0.65
CA LYS A 35 -9.54 1.68 -0.43
C LYS A 35 -9.35 2.11 1.02
N ALA A 36 -9.60 1.21 1.98
CA ALA A 36 -9.34 1.49 3.41
C ALA A 36 -7.86 1.80 3.67
N GLU A 37 -6.97 0.98 3.10
CA GLU A 37 -5.53 1.16 3.19
C GLU A 37 -5.04 2.41 2.45
N ALA A 38 -5.64 2.71 1.28
CA ALA A 38 -5.34 3.92 0.53
C ALA A 38 -5.62 5.20 1.33
N ILE A 39 -6.71 5.24 2.10
CA ILE A 39 -7.00 6.37 3.01
C ILE A 39 -5.86 6.57 4.01
N ASN A 40 -5.32 5.49 4.57
CA ASN A 40 -4.20 5.56 5.49
C ASN A 40 -2.94 6.12 4.79
N LYS A 41 -2.62 5.59 3.61
CA LYS A 41 -1.48 6.07 2.80
C LYS A 41 -1.61 7.55 2.44
N ILE A 42 -2.80 8.05 2.08
CA ILE A 42 -3.01 9.48 1.79
C ILE A 42 -2.73 10.36 3.00
N VAL A 43 -3.14 9.93 4.20
CA VAL A 43 -2.95 10.72 5.42
C VAL A 43 -1.47 10.78 5.84
N PHE A 44 -0.73 9.70 5.62
CA PHE A 44 0.66 9.56 6.04
C PHE A 44 1.67 9.70 4.91
N SER A 45 1.23 10.00 3.67
CA SER A 45 2.13 10.12 2.53
C SER A 45 3.14 11.22 2.76
N GLU A 46 4.41 10.93 2.53
CA GLU A 46 5.49 11.89 2.75
C GLU A 46 6.14 12.35 1.43
N SER A 47 5.70 11.81 0.29
CA SER A 47 6.10 12.26 -1.05
C SER A 47 4.89 12.48 -1.97
N GLU A 48 5.03 13.34 -2.98
CA GLU A 48 4.00 13.55 -4.00
C GLU A 48 3.67 12.26 -4.77
N PHE A 49 4.67 11.40 -4.97
CA PHE A 49 4.49 10.12 -5.65
C PHE A 49 3.68 9.13 -4.82
N GLU A 50 3.98 9.00 -3.53
CA GLU A 50 3.21 8.17 -2.60
C GLU A 50 1.76 8.63 -2.51
N LEU A 51 1.54 9.95 -2.43
CA LEU A 51 0.20 10.54 -2.44
C LEU A 51 -0.55 10.23 -3.74
N TYR A 52 0.09 10.42 -4.90
CA TYR A 52 -0.51 10.14 -6.20
C TYR A 52 -0.91 8.65 -6.35
N SER A 53 -0.01 7.74 -5.98
CA SER A 53 -0.26 6.29 -6.00
C SER A 53 -1.43 5.91 -5.08
N ALA A 54 -1.47 6.49 -3.87
CA ALA A 54 -2.54 6.24 -2.91
C ALA A 54 -3.90 6.79 -3.39
N VAL A 55 -3.92 7.94 -4.08
CA VAL A 55 -5.15 8.49 -4.69
C VAL A 55 -5.69 7.57 -5.80
N ASN A 56 -4.86 7.10 -6.72
CA ASN A 56 -5.30 6.17 -7.77
C ASN A 56 -5.87 4.87 -7.18
N THR A 57 -5.22 4.36 -6.12
CA THR A 57 -5.71 3.20 -5.38
C THR A 57 -7.09 3.47 -4.74
N LEU A 58 -7.29 4.66 -4.18
CA LEU A 58 -8.56 5.07 -3.57
C LEU A 58 -9.69 5.19 -4.60
N GLU A 59 -9.40 5.68 -5.80
CA GLU A 59 -10.37 5.76 -6.90
C GLU A 59 -10.92 4.36 -7.27
N GLY A 60 -10.08 3.33 -7.11
CA GLY A 60 -10.52 1.93 -7.09
C GLY A 60 -10.12 1.12 -8.30
N GLU A 61 -9.17 1.59 -9.11
CA GLU A 61 -8.68 0.87 -10.28
C GLU A 61 -8.25 -0.57 -9.95
N ILE A 62 -7.46 -0.73 -8.88
CA ILE A 62 -6.99 -2.06 -8.42
C ILE A 62 -8.17 -2.91 -7.93
N SER A 63 -9.08 -2.33 -7.14
CA SER A 63 -10.27 -3.03 -6.64
C SER A 63 -11.16 -3.54 -7.76
N GLU A 64 -11.36 -2.74 -8.81
CA GLU A 64 -12.16 -3.14 -9.97
C GLU A 64 -11.51 -4.27 -10.78
N ARG A 65 -10.19 -4.24 -10.96
CA ARG A 65 -9.44 -5.33 -11.63
C ARG A 65 -9.56 -6.64 -10.85
N ILE A 66 -9.32 -6.61 -9.54
CA ILE A 66 -9.44 -7.79 -8.67
C ILE A 66 -10.86 -8.33 -8.68
N LYS A 67 -11.87 -7.45 -8.61
CA LYS A 67 -13.27 -7.86 -8.65
C LYS A 67 -13.60 -8.59 -9.96
N LYS A 68 -13.14 -8.07 -11.11
CA LYS A 68 -13.32 -8.73 -12.41
C LYS A 68 -12.69 -10.12 -12.45
N TRP A 69 -11.47 -10.26 -11.93
CA TRP A 69 -10.81 -11.57 -11.86
C TRP A 69 -11.58 -12.56 -10.97
N ILE A 70 -12.07 -12.11 -9.81
CA ILE A 70 -12.90 -12.94 -8.91
C ILE A 70 -14.19 -13.35 -9.61
N GLU A 71 -14.88 -12.43 -10.30
CA GLU A 71 -16.11 -12.72 -11.04
C GLU A 71 -15.85 -13.76 -12.15
N GLU A 72 -14.79 -13.62 -12.93
CA GLU A 72 -14.41 -14.58 -13.98
C GLU A 72 -14.08 -15.97 -13.40
N LEU A 73 -13.25 -16.02 -12.36
CA LEU A 73 -12.86 -17.28 -11.70
C LEU A 73 -14.04 -17.98 -11.02
N THR A 74 -14.94 -17.21 -10.41
CA THR A 74 -16.16 -17.73 -9.80
C THR A 74 -17.08 -18.31 -10.86
N GLY A 75 -17.19 -17.66 -12.03
CA GLY A 75 -17.94 -18.18 -13.17
C GLY A 75 -17.39 -19.51 -13.68
N ILE A 76 -16.07 -19.59 -13.87
CA ILE A 76 -15.39 -20.85 -14.26
C ILE A 76 -15.63 -21.94 -13.22
N HIS A 77 -15.46 -21.62 -11.93
CA HIS A 77 -15.66 -22.57 -10.85
C HIS A 77 -17.09 -23.12 -10.83
N SER A 78 -18.08 -22.23 -10.97
CA SER A 78 -19.50 -22.60 -10.99
C SER A 78 -19.86 -23.51 -12.16
N GLN A 79 -19.27 -23.28 -13.35
CA GLN A 79 -19.48 -24.14 -14.52
C GLN A 79 -18.93 -25.55 -14.30
N ILE A 80 -17.70 -25.66 -13.78
CA ILE A 80 -17.07 -26.95 -13.50
C ILE A 80 -17.85 -27.70 -12.41
N GLU A 81 -18.23 -27.01 -11.33
CA GLU A 81 -18.98 -27.64 -10.24
C GLU A 81 -20.38 -28.09 -10.70
N GLY A 82 -21.03 -27.31 -11.55
CA GLY A 82 -22.30 -27.65 -12.18
C GLY A 82 -22.21 -28.90 -13.06
N SER A 83 -21.18 -29.00 -13.91
CA SER A 83 -21.00 -30.17 -14.79
C SER A 83 -20.67 -31.45 -14.00
N ILE A 84 -19.94 -31.33 -12.88
CA ILE A 84 -19.67 -32.46 -11.98
C ILE A 84 -20.94 -32.90 -11.24
N SER A 85 -21.73 -31.95 -10.76
CA SER A 85 -22.91 -32.23 -9.94
C SER A 85 -24.10 -32.71 -10.76
N PHE A 86 -24.23 -32.25 -12.01
CA PHE A 86 -25.36 -32.56 -12.90
C PHE A 86 -24.89 -32.87 -14.34
N PRO A 87 -24.21 -34.00 -14.59
CA PRO A 87 -23.59 -34.29 -15.89
C PRO A 87 -24.56 -34.42 -17.08
N ASN A 88 -25.85 -34.68 -16.80
CA ASN A 88 -26.89 -34.80 -17.83
C ASN A 88 -27.59 -33.47 -18.15
N ASP A 89 -27.49 -32.49 -17.26
CA ASP A 89 -28.22 -31.22 -17.34
C ASP A 89 -27.28 -30.04 -17.65
N VAL A 90 -25.96 -30.21 -17.42
CA VAL A 90 -24.95 -29.17 -17.59
C VAL A 90 -23.80 -29.71 -18.46
N GLU A 91 -23.52 -29.03 -19.57
CA GLU A 91 -22.38 -29.35 -20.43
C GLU A 91 -21.04 -29.01 -19.75
N GLU A 92 -20.04 -29.86 -19.95
CA GLU A 92 -18.68 -29.58 -19.49
C GLU A 92 -18.10 -28.35 -20.22
N PRO A 93 -17.43 -27.43 -19.50
CA PRO A 93 -16.82 -26.26 -20.13
C PRO A 93 -15.65 -26.66 -21.04
N ASP A 94 -15.47 -25.95 -22.15
CA ASP A 94 -14.31 -26.16 -23.02
C ASP A 94 -13.01 -25.87 -22.26
N ARG A 95 -12.25 -26.93 -21.99
CA ARG A 95 -10.97 -26.88 -21.29
C ARG A 95 -10.00 -25.88 -21.91
N ARG A 96 -9.96 -25.74 -23.24
CA ARG A 96 -9.07 -24.80 -23.92
C ARG A 96 -9.49 -23.35 -23.67
N GLU A 97 -10.80 -23.09 -23.63
CA GLU A 97 -11.34 -21.77 -23.33
C GLU A 97 -11.06 -21.39 -21.87
N VAL A 98 -11.29 -22.32 -20.93
CA VAL A 98 -10.98 -22.15 -19.51
C VAL A 98 -9.48 -21.87 -19.31
N GLU A 99 -8.61 -22.68 -19.92
CA GLU A 99 -7.16 -22.49 -19.83
C GLU A 99 -6.73 -21.12 -20.37
N LYS A 100 -7.33 -20.68 -21.48
CA LYS A 100 -7.07 -19.36 -22.07
C LYS A 100 -7.48 -18.22 -21.14
N LYS A 101 -8.65 -18.32 -20.50
CA LYS A 101 -9.14 -17.32 -19.52
C LYS A 101 -8.22 -17.24 -18.31
N ILE A 102 -7.86 -18.38 -17.72
CA ILE A 102 -6.94 -18.44 -16.56
C ILE A 102 -5.58 -17.84 -16.92
N LYS A 103 -5.01 -18.21 -18.08
CA LYS A 103 -3.73 -17.63 -18.55
C LYS A 103 -3.80 -16.13 -18.78
N LYS A 104 -4.94 -15.59 -19.23
CA LYS A 104 -5.15 -14.15 -19.37
C LYS A 104 -5.12 -13.46 -17.99
N ILE A 105 -5.86 -13.98 -17.01
CA ILE A 105 -5.89 -13.44 -15.65
C ILE A 105 -4.49 -13.47 -15.02
N LEU A 106 -3.79 -14.60 -15.14
CA LEU A 106 -2.42 -14.74 -14.63
C LEU A 106 -1.49 -13.67 -15.21
N LYS A 107 -1.54 -13.47 -16.54
CA LYS A 107 -0.74 -12.46 -17.21
C LYS A 107 -1.06 -11.04 -16.71
N GLU A 108 -2.33 -10.71 -16.52
CA GLU A 108 -2.73 -9.39 -16.00
C GLU A 108 -2.28 -9.16 -14.55
N ILE A 109 -2.21 -10.22 -13.74
CA ILE A 109 -1.66 -10.17 -12.37
C ILE A 109 -0.14 -9.98 -12.41
N GLU A 110 0.57 -10.73 -13.26
CA GLU A 110 2.01 -10.59 -13.46
C GLU A 110 2.37 -9.16 -13.89
N GLU A 111 1.65 -8.61 -14.86
CA GLU A 111 1.85 -7.22 -15.32
C GLU A 111 1.64 -6.20 -14.18
N LEU A 112 0.64 -6.40 -13.32
CA LEU A 112 0.39 -5.53 -12.15
C LEU A 112 1.52 -5.61 -11.12
N ILE A 113 2.04 -6.81 -10.86
CA ILE A 113 3.16 -7.01 -9.93
C ILE A 113 4.42 -6.35 -10.47
N GLU A 114 4.71 -6.52 -11.76
CA GLU A 114 5.86 -5.89 -12.39
C GLU A 114 5.76 -4.35 -12.40
N GLU A 115 4.56 -3.80 -12.57
CA GLU A 115 4.28 -2.37 -12.44
C GLU A 115 4.61 -1.87 -11.03
N TYR A 116 4.09 -2.55 -10.00
CA TYR A 116 4.37 -2.20 -8.62
C TYR A 116 5.88 -2.25 -8.30
N GLU A 117 6.58 -3.30 -8.70
CA GLU A 117 8.02 -3.44 -8.41
C GLU A 117 8.88 -2.37 -9.09
N ARG A 118 8.47 -1.86 -10.28
CA ARG A 118 9.14 -0.71 -10.91
C ARG A 118 8.94 0.58 -10.14
N GLU A 119 7.76 0.76 -9.53
CA GLU A 119 7.38 1.98 -8.83
C GLU A 119 7.73 1.97 -7.34
N LYS A 120 8.01 0.79 -6.79
CA LYS A 120 8.27 0.56 -5.36
C LYS A 120 9.31 1.49 -4.75
N GLY A 121 10.41 1.75 -5.45
CA GLY A 121 11.45 2.67 -4.96
C GLY A 121 10.99 4.12 -4.82
N PHE A 122 9.98 4.54 -5.59
CA PHE A 122 9.36 5.86 -5.49
C PHE A 122 8.26 5.88 -4.41
N ILE A 123 7.59 4.75 -4.14
CA ILE A 123 6.56 4.62 -3.11
C ILE A 123 7.18 4.50 -1.71
N GLU A 124 8.13 3.58 -1.54
CA GLU A 124 8.74 3.25 -0.23
C GLU A 124 9.98 4.11 0.07
N GLY A 125 10.50 4.82 -0.93
CA GLY A 125 11.78 5.50 -0.87
C GLY A 125 12.96 4.54 -0.98
N VAL A 126 14.17 5.09 -1.00
CA VAL A 126 15.41 4.30 -1.11
C VAL A 126 16.25 4.46 0.14
N ASN A 127 16.63 3.34 0.75
CA ASN A 127 17.59 3.33 1.85
C ASN A 127 19.01 3.57 1.32
N LEU A 128 19.56 4.75 1.60
CA LEU A 128 20.91 5.11 1.22
C LEU A 128 21.87 5.00 2.41
N VAL A 129 22.94 4.22 2.26
CA VAL A 129 24.00 4.09 3.28
C VAL A 129 25.24 4.88 2.85
N ILE A 130 25.65 5.87 3.66
CA ILE A 130 26.91 6.61 3.48
C ILE A 130 28.00 5.98 4.35
N PHE A 131 28.90 5.20 3.73
CA PHE A 131 30.01 4.54 4.44
C PHE A 131 31.39 5.06 3.97
N GLY A 132 32.42 4.90 4.80
CA GLY A 132 33.78 5.34 4.47
C GLY A 132 34.67 5.60 5.69
N LYS A 133 35.97 5.83 5.47
CA LYS A 133 36.98 6.08 6.54
C LYS A 133 36.64 7.33 7.38
N ALA A 134 37.20 7.44 8.58
CA ALA A 134 37.04 8.66 9.40
C ALA A 134 37.52 9.91 8.62
N ASN A 135 36.86 11.06 8.83
CA ASN A 135 37.20 12.36 8.22
C ASN A 135 37.13 12.48 6.68
N VAL A 136 36.55 11.52 5.95
CA VAL A 136 36.37 11.60 4.49
C VAL A 136 35.19 12.48 4.03
N GLY A 137 34.60 13.27 4.94
CA GLY A 137 33.48 14.15 4.62
C GLY A 137 32.09 13.52 4.66
N LYS A 138 31.91 12.32 5.24
CA LYS A 138 30.59 11.66 5.36
C LYS A 138 29.53 12.54 6.01
N SER A 139 29.85 13.14 7.16
CA SER A 139 28.94 14.02 7.89
C SER A 139 28.64 15.31 7.12
N SER A 140 29.61 15.82 6.37
CA SER A 140 29.41 16.98 5.50
C SER A 140 28.45 16.65 4.35
N LEU A 141 28.62 15.51 3.69
CA LEU A 141 27.70 15.06 2.63
C LEU A 141 26.29 14.83 3.16
N PHE A 142 26.14 14.17 4.31
CA PHE A 142 24.85 13.94 4.97
C PHE A 142 24.11 15.25 5.26
N ASN A 143 24.81 16.25 5.82
CA ASN A 143 24.24 17.58 6.07
C ASN A 143 23.86 18.33 4.78
N ILE A 144 24.67 18.23 3.72
CA ILE A 144 24.35 18.84 2.42
C ILE A 144 23.06 18.22 1.84
N LEU A 145 22.93 16.90 1.92
CA LEU A 145 21.75 16.19 1.42
C LEU A 145 20.48 16.56 2.20
N LEU A 146 20.59 16.78 3.51
CA LEU A 146 19.47 17.21 4.36
C LEU A 146 19.06 18.66 4.17
N LYS A 147 19.83 19.48 3.45
CA LYS A 147 19.61 20.93 3.27
C LYS A 147 19.41 21.72 4.59
N GLU A 148 19.75 21.13 5.74
CA GLU A 148 19.71 21.74 7.06
C GLU A 148 20.95 21.35 7.88
N GLU A 149 21.52 22.29 8.64
CA GLU A 149 22.63 22.04 9.57
C GLU A 149 22.13 21.37 10.87
N ARG A 150 21.76 20.08 10.83
CA ARG A 150 21.28 19.37 12.04
C ARG A 150 22.18 18.28 12.61
N VAL A 151 23.19 17.80 11.87
CA VAL A 151 24.22 16.96 12.52
C VAL A 151 25.31 17.86 13.09
N LEU A 152 25.37 17.95 14.43
CA LEU A 152 26.45 18.58 15.17
C LEU A 152 27.80 17.96 14.78
N VAL A 153 28.55 18.65 13.92
CA VAL A 153 29.91 18.26 13.54
C VAL A 153 30.87 18.68 14.65
N SER A 154 30.99 17.86 15.70
CA SER A 154 32.05 18.04 16.70
C SER A 154 33.40 17.59 16.13
N ARG A 155 34.44 18.42 16.31
CA ARG A 155 35.81 18.19 15.82
C ARG A 155 36.62 17.15 16.63
N MET A 156 36.00 16.45 17.58
CA MET A 156 36.68 15.42 18.38
C MET A 156 36.56 14.04 17.73
N PRO A 157 37.67 13.30 17.49
CA PRO A 157 37.61 11.93 16.99
C PRO A 157 36.88 11.02 18.00
N GLY A 158 35.82 10.33 17.57
CA GLY A 158 35.20 9.22 18.33
C GLY A 158 33.77 9.41 18.85
N THR A 159 33.00 10.40 18.37
CA THR A 159 31.66 10.70 18.93
C THR A 159 30.46 10.06 18.21
N THR A 160 30.58 9.49 17.02
CA THR A 160 29.44 8.89 16.30
C THR A 160 29.44 7.36 16.42
N ARG A 161 28.98 6.87 17.58
CA ARG A 161 28.68 5.44 17.80
C ARG A 161 27.24 5.05 17.48
N ASP A 162 26.36 6.03 17.30
CA ASP A 162 24.96 5.80 16.94
C ASP A 162 24.75 5.92 15.43
N ILE A 163 23.96 5.01 14.87
CA ILE A 163 23.47 5.09 13.49
C ILE A 163 22.59 6.35 13.42
N VAL A 164 23.06 7.37 12.69
CA VAL A 164 22.25 8.56 12.39
C VAL A 164 21.48 8.27 11.11
N SER A 165 20.16 8.23 11.19
CA SER A 165 19.24 8.00 10.07
C SER A 165 18.25 9.13 9.96
N GLU A 166 18.08 9.69 8.76
CA GLU A 166 17.11 10.73 8.45
C GLU A 166 16.42 10.41 7.13
N LYS A 167 15.15 10.81 6.99
CA LYS A 167 14.37 10.64 5.77
C LYS A 167 14.32 11.97 5.01
N ILE A 168 14.59 11.93 3.71
CA ILE A 168 14.61 13.10 2.81
C ILE A 168 13.53 12.87 1.76
N PHE A 169 12.71 13.89 1.51
CA PHE A 169 11.61 13.89 0.54
C PHE A 169 11.90 14.84 -0.61
#